data_AF-A0A7W1UN51-F1
#
_entry.id   AF-A0A7W1UN51-F1
#
_cell.length_a   1.000
_cell.length_b   1.000
_cell.length_c   1.000
_cell.angle_alpha   90.00
_cell.angle_beta   90.00
_cell.angle_gamma   90.00
#
_symmetry.space_group_name_H-M   'P 1'
#
loop_
_entity.id
_entity.type
_entity.pdbx_description
1 polymer ?
#
loop_
_entity_poly.entity_id
_entity_poly.type
_entity_poly.pdbx_seq_one_letter_code
_entity_poly.pdbx_strand_id
1 'polypeptide(L)'
;TFWKSSPDNSNYSVSKYSAEQEVWRAAEEGLNMVIVNPSLIVGGGSWTQSSSNMFSKAYNGIKFYSSGTNGFVDVRDVSTVMTRLMDSEVAGERFLLNAENASFRHYFDLIHEAFGKAKPSIKAGSFLSGFAWRAEILRSLLTGAAPLITKETARSAHRNSSFANAKILKQFPDLKFISLDQSVKDTCALYLKDLAR
;
A
#
# COMPACT_ATOMS: atom_id res chain seq x y z
N THR A 1 17.19 -3.27 -8.62
CA THR A 1 17.08 -2.15 -9.58
C THR A 1 17.76 -0.94 -9.00
N PHE A 2 18.43 -0.13 -9.83
CA PHE A 2 19.07 1.11 -9.41
C PHE A 2 18.03 2.24 -9.33
N TRP A 3 18.20 3.16 -8.38
CA TRP A 3 17.34 4.33 -8.30
C TRP A 3 17.59 5.26 -9.48
N LYS A 4 16.53 5.60 -10.20
CA LYS A 4 16.58 6.61 -11.26
C LYS A 4 15.80 7.82 -10.79
N SER A 5 16.53 8.91 -10.53
CA SER A 5 15.91 10.20 -10.20
C SER A 5 15.04 10.67 -11.36
N SER A 6 13.77 10.95 -11.07
CA SER A 6 12.78 11.42 -12.02
C SER A 6 11.84 12.42 -11.35
N PRO A 7 11.33 13.44 -12.08
CA PRO A 7 10.28 14.33 -11.58
C PRO A 7 8.97 13.62 -11.17
N ASP A 8 8.84 12.34 -11.50
CA ASP A 8 7.69 11.52 -11.12
C ASP A 8 7.88 10.74 -9.81
N ASN A 9 9.07 10.78 -9.19
CA ASN A 9 9.25 10.20 -7.87
C ASN A 9 8.51 11.06 -6.84
N SER A 10 7.69 10.43 -6.01
CA SER A 10 7.06 11.12 -4.87
C SER A 10 8.10 11.48 -3.82
N ASN A 11 7.88 12.56 -3.07
CA ASN A 11 8.70 12.92 -1.92
C ASN A 11 8.77 11.77 -0.89
N TYR A 12 7.66 11.03 -0.74
CA TYR A 12 7.61 9.80 0.05
C TYR A 12 8.62 8.75 -0.46
N SER A 13 8.65 8.49 -1.77
CA SER A 13 9.57 7.53 -2.38
C SER A 13 11.04 7.96 -2.20
N VAL A 14 11.34 9.25 -2.34
CA VAL A 14 12.68 9.81 -2.10
C VAL A 14 13.08 9.59 -0.64
N SER A 15 12.21 9.96 0.30
CA SER A 15 12.47 9.78 1.73
C SER A 15 12.72 8.31 2.10
N LYS A 16 11.90 7.38 1.59
CA LYS A 16 12.08 5.94 1.83
C LYS A 16 13.34 5.38 1.18
N TYR A 17 13.71 5.86 0.00
CA TYR A 17 14.96 5.48 -0.63
C TYR A 17 16.17 5.94 0.18
N SER A 18 16.22 7.22 0.59
CA SER A 18 17.31 7.74 1.42
C SER A 18 17.43 7.02 2.76
N ALA A 19 16.32 6.70 3.41
CA ALA A 19 16.33 5.89 4.64
C ALA A 19 16.92 4.50 4.39
N GLU A 20 16.59 3.85 3.26
CA GLU A 20 17.17 2.55 2.90
C GLU A 20 18.69 2.65 2.68
N GLN A 21 19.19 3.74 2.07
CA GLN A 21 20.62 3.95 1.88
C GLN A 21 21.39 4.07 3.21
N GLU A 22 20.80 4.70 4.23
CA GLU A 22 21.41 4.75 5.56
C GLU A 22 21.52 3.37 6.22
N VAL A 23 20.53 2.49 6.00
CA VAL A 23 20.61 1.10 6.49
C VAL A 23 21.72 0.34 5.75
N TRP A 24 21.88 0.55 4.44
CA TRP A 24 23.00 -0.03 3.69
C TRP A 24 24.36 0.49 4.16
N ARG A 25 24.49 1.79 4.45
CA ARG A 25 25.71 2.35 5.05
C ARG A 25 26.02 1.67 6.39
N ALA A 26 25.02 1.51 7.26
CA ALA A 26 25.21 0.84 8.53
C ALA A 26 25.61 -0.64 8.36
N ALA A 27 25.12 -1.32 7.32
CA ALA A 27 25.54 -2.68 6.98
C ALA A 27 27.04 -2.76 6.63
N GLU A 28 27.57 -1.79 5.87
CA GLU A 28 29.00 -1.68 5.59
C GLU A 28 29.84 -1.39 6.85
N GLU A 29 29.22 -0.80 7.88
CA GLU A 29 29.82 -0.59 9.20
C GLU A 29 29.69 -1.80 10.13
N GLY A 30 29.15 -2.92 9.64
CA GLY A 30 29.04 -4.18 10.37
C GLY A 30 27.69 -4.44 11.04
N LEU A 31 26.67 -3.61 10.78
CA LEU A 31 25.31 -3.89 11.27
C LEU A 31 24.74 -5.14 10.58
N ASN A 32 24.41 -6.16 11.35
CA ASN A 32 23.62 -7.28 10.85
C ASN A 32 22.18 -6.81 10.58
N MET A 33 21.77 -6.81 9.31
CA MET A 33 20.49 -6.26 8.89
C MET A 33 19.81 -7.07 7.79
N VAL A 34 18.51 -6.87 7.65
CA VAL A 34 17.70 -7.32 6.53
C VAL A 34 16.65 -6.25 6.22
N ILE A 35 16.51 -5.84 4.95
CA ILE A 35 15.49 -4.87 4.52
C ILE A 35 14.28 -5.60 3.97
N VAL A 36 13.10 -5.17 4.41
CA VAL A 36 11.82 -5.65 3.90
C VAL A 36 11.06 -4.50 3.27
N ASN A 37 10.76 -4.64 1.98
CA ASN A 37 10.02 -3.68 1.17
C ASN A 37 8.65 -4.26 0.82
N PRO A 38 7.61 -4.07 1.65
CA PRO A 38 6.28 -4.52 1.32
C PRO A 38 5.65 -3.66 0.21
N SER A 39 4.77 -4.27 -0.58
CA SER A 39 3.82 -3.55 -1.43
C SER A 39 2.70 -2.91 -0.59
N LEU A 40 1.56 -2.54 -1.18
CA LEU A 40 0.48 -1.90 -0.42
C LEU A 40 -0.08 -2.89 0.61
N ILE A 41 0.13 -2.57 1.89
CA ILE A 41 -0.28 -3.44 2.99
C ILE A 41 -1.79 -3.36 3.19
N VAL A 42 -2.46 -4.51 3.17
CA VAL A 42 -3.88 -4.67 3.46
C VAL A 42 -4.03 -5.27 4.86
N GLY A 43 -4.76 -4.58 5.73
CA GLY A 43 -4.96 -5.03 7.10
C GLY A 43 -5.68 -4.02 7.98
N GLY A 44 -6.15 -4.51 9.13
CA GLY A 44 -6.74 -3.69 10.18
C GLY A 44 -5.71 -2.78 10.85
N GLY A 45 -6.14 -1.58 11.24
CA GLY A 45 -5.28 -0.56 11.83
C GLY A 45 -6.04 0.74 12.05
N SER A 46 -5.37 1.88 11.97
CA SER A 46 -6.04 3.18 12.08
C SER A 46 -6.88 3.46 10.82
N TRP A 47 -8.20 3.37 10.95
CA TRP A 47 -9.17 3.56 9.85
C TRP A 47 -9.19 4.96 9.23
N THR A 48 -8.44 5.91 9.79
CA THR A 48 -8.28 7.27 9.28
C THR A 48 -6.93 7.52 8.61
N GLN A 49 -6.02 6.54 8.63
CA GLN A 49 -4.65 6.70 8.14
C GLN A 49 -4.24 5.58 7.17
N SER A 50 -3.14 5.82 6.45
CA SER A 50 -2.50 4.83 5.58
C SER A 50 -3.47 4.17 4.56
N SER A 51 -3.19 2.94 4.16
CA SER A 51 -4.04 2.10 3.32
C SER A 51 -5.37 1.74 3.99
N SER A 52 -5.43 1.63 5.32
CA SER A 52 -6.66 1.31 6.05
C SER A 52 -7.75 2.38 5.88
N ASN A 53 -7.39 3.65 5.59
CA ASN A 53 -8.35 4.70 5.23
C ASN A 53 -9.15 4.38 3.94
N MET A 54 -8.62 3.53 3.04
CA MET A 54 -9.37 3.11 1.86
C MET A 54 -10.64 2.32 2.23
N PHE A 55 -10.60 1.55 3.31
CA PHE A 55 -11.76 0.78 3.80
C PHE A 55 -12.85 1.69 4.36
N SER A 56 -12.49 2.69 5.19
CA SER A 56 -13.48 3.64 5.72
C SER A 56 -14.10 4.50 4.61
N LYS A 57 -13.31 4.93 3.61
CA LYS A 57 -13.83 5.63 2.43
C LYS A 57 -14.77 4.75 1.60
N ALA A 58 -14.44 3.48 1.39
CA ALA A 58 -15.29 2.54 0.67
C ALA A 58 -16.59 2.26 1.44
N TYR A 59 -16.51 2.06 2.75
CA TYR A 59 -17.69 1.88 3.60
C TYR A 59 -18.65 3.07 3.55
N ASN A 60 -18.09 4.28 3.51
CA ASN A 60 -18.83 5.54 3.36
C ASN A 60 -19.31 5.81 1.92
N GLY A 61 -19.09 4.89 0.98
CA GLY A 61 -19.69 4.92 -0.34
C GLY A 61 -18.94 5.76 -1.38
N ILE A 62 -17.61 5.79 -1.33
CA ILE A 62 -16.82 6.41 -2.40
C ILE A 62 -17.17 5.80 -3.77
N LYS A 63 -17.60 6.65 -4.71
CA LYS A 63 -18.01 6.19 -6.05
C LYS A 63 -16.87 6.13 -7.07
N PHE A 64 -15.68 6.54 -6.66
CA PHE A 64 -14.54 6.79 -7.55
C PHE A 64 -13.51 5.66 -7.49
N TYR A 65 -12.99 5.25 -8.64
CA TYR A 65 -11.83 4.37 -8.75
C TYR A 65 -10.84 4.88 -9.80
N SER A 66 -9.58 4.50 -9.67
CA SER A 66 -8.55 4.74 -10.69
C SER A 66 -8.20 3.46 -11.43
N SER A 67 -7.64 3.59 -12.64
CA SER A 67 -7.28 2.44 -13.49
C SER A 67 -5.87 1.90 -13.28
N GLY A 68 -5.07 2.48 -12.38
CA GLY A 68 -3.71 2.01 -12.12
C GLY A 68 -3.70 0.62 -11.47
N THR A 69 -2.58 -0.07 -11.61
CA THR A 69 -2.30 -1.36 -10.95
C THR A 69 -1.22 -1.19 -9.90
N ASN A 70 -1.34 -1.95 -8.82
CA ASN A 70 -0.36 -1.97 -7.75
C ASN A 70 -0.22 -3.38 -7.16
N GLY A 71 0.84 -3.56 -6.38
CA GLY A 71 1.03 -4.75 -5.56
C GLY A 71 0.31 -4.64 -4.23
N PHE A 72 -0.21 -5.75 -3.72
CA PHE A 72 -0.87 -5.86 -2.43
C PHE A 72 -0.28 -7.01 -1.61
N VAL A 73 -0.23 -6.85 -0.29
CA VAL A 73 0.24 -7.87 0.65
C VAL A 73 -0.50 -7.75 1.98
N ASP A 74 -0.82 -8.87 2.63
CA ASP A 74 -1.48 -8.87 3.93
C ASP A 74 -0.52 -8.45 5.05
N VAL A 75 -1.00 -7.68 6.04
CA VAL A 75 -0.22 -7.30 7.22
C VAL A 75 0.29 -8.51 8.01
N ARG A 76 -0.46 -9.62 8.03
CA ARG A 76 -0.08 -10.87 8.68
C ARG A 76 1.07 -11.56 7.95
N ASP A 77 1.09 -11.49 6.63
CA ASP A 77 2.21 -12.02 5.85
C ASP A 77 3.47 -11.20 6.08
N VAL A 78 3.35 -9.86 6.07
CA VAL A 78 4.48 -8.96 6.32
C VAL A 78 5.09 -9.23 7.70
N SER A 79 4.26 -9.27 8.75
CA SER A 79 4.73 -9.55 10.12
C SER A 79 5.35 -10.95 10.24
N THR A 80 4.70 -11.98 9.70
CA THR A 80 5.22 -13.36 9.71
C THR A 80 6.57 -13.44 9.02
N VAL A 81 6.73 -12.83 7.85
CA VAL A 81 7.99 -12.84 7.11
C VAL A 81 9.08 -12.07 7.86
N MET A 82 8.75 -10.91 8.44
CA MET A 82 9.72 -10.14 9.22
C MET A 82 10.22 -10.93 10.43
N THR A 83 9.33 -11.61 11.17
CA THR A 83 9.72 -12.49 12.29
C THR A 83 10.61 -13.63 11.81
N ARG A 84 10.22 -14.33 10.74
CA ARG A 84 11.03 -15.43 10.18
C ARG A 84 12.41 -14.97 9.71
N LEU A 85 12.53 -13.77 9.14
CA LEU A 85 13.82 -13.22 8.73
C LEU A 85 14.70 -12.88 9.94
N MET A 86 14.11 -12.32 11.01
CA MET A 86 14.84 -12.06 12.25
C MET A 86 15.38 -13.33 12.91
N ASP A 87 14.63 -14.44 12.83
CA ASP A 87 15.02 -15.74 13.39
C ASP A 87 15.91 -16.57 12.44
N SER A 88 16.29 -16.01 11.29
CA SER A 88 17.10 -16.71 10.28
C SER A 88 18.53 -16.18 10.22
N GLU A 89 19.42 -16.96 9.60
CA GLU A 89 20.80 -16.55 9.31
C GLU A 89 20.92 -15.57 8.12
N VAL A 90 19.79 -15.07 7.59
CA VAL A 90 19.79 -14.16 6.45
C VAL A 90 20.23 -12.77 6.89
N ALA A 91 21.32 -12.29 6.31
CA ALA A 91 21.91 -10.99 6.60
C ALA A 91 22.34 -10.27 5.32
N GLY A 92 22.35 -8.94 5.33
CA GLY A 92 22.81 -8.12 4.20
C GLY A 92 21.90 -8.17 2.98
N GLU A 93 20.64 -8.56 3.18
CA GLU A 93 19.71 -8.84 2.09
C GLU A 93 18.48 -7.93 2.12
N ARG A 94 17.87 -7.75 0.94
CA ARG A 94 16.61 -7.03 0.77
C ARG A 94 15.55 -7.88 0.09
N PHE A 95 14.34 -7.90 0.64
CA PHE A 95 13.20 -8.67 0.14
C PHE A 95 12.01 -7.78 -0.19
N LEU A 96 11.38 -8.05 -1.33
CA LEU A 96 10.12 -7.43 -1.75
C LEU A 96 8.98 -8.37 -1.39
N LEU A 97 8.03 -7.90 -0.59
CA LEU A 97 6.85 -8.68 -0.20
C LEU A 97 5.64 -8.22 -1.00
N ASN A 98 5.14 -9.11 -1.82
CA ASN A 98 3.96 -8.88 -2.65
C ASN A 98 3.20 -10.19 -2.81
N ALA A 99 1.91 -10.20 -2.47
CA ALA A 99 1.04 -11.37 -2.66
C ALA A 99 0.46 -11.37 -4.07
N GLU A 100 -0.10 -10.23 -4.49
CA GLU A 100 -0.86 -10.13 -5.73
C GLU A 100 -0.67 -8.76 -6.38
N ASN A 101 -0.63 -8.71 -7.72
CA ASN A 101 -0.69 -7.45 -8.47
C ASN A 101 -2.11 -7.29 -9.02
N ALA A 102 -2.83 -6.27 -8.58
CA ALA A 102 -4.21 -6.03 -8.95
C ALA A 102 -4.45 -4.57 -9.34
N SER A 103 -5.54 -4.31 -10.06
CA SER A 103 -5.99 -2.94 -10.31
C SER A 103 -6.64 -2.35 -9.07
N PHE A 104 -6.53 -1.02 -8.89
CA PHE A 104 -7.29 -0.34 -7.84
C PHE A 104 -8.81 -0.54 -8.02
N ARG A 105 -9.30 -0.66 -9.25
CA ARG A 105 -10.69 -1.02 -9.51
C ARG A 105 -11.06 -2.36 -8.88
N HIS A 106 -10.28 -3.40 -9.16
CA HIS A 106 -10.53 -4.74 -8.60
C HIS A 106 -10.49 -4.71 -7.06
N TYR A 107 -9.48 -4.05 -6.50
CA TYR A 107 -9.36 -3.89 -5.04
C TYR A 107 -10.57 -3.20 -4.41
N PHE A 108 -11.04 -2.08 -4.97
CA PHE A 108 -12.24 -1.41 -4.46
C PHE A 108 -13.51 -2.22 -4.68
N ASP A 109 -13.63 -2.96 -5.79
CA ASP A 109 -14.76 -3.84 -6.03
C ASP A 109 -14.86 -4.92 -4.94
N LEU A 110 -13.73 -5.53 -4.56
CA LEU A 110 -13.66 -6.51 -3.45
C LEU A 110 -14.11 -5.88 -2.12
N ILE A 111 -13.65 -4.67 -1.81
CA ILE A 111 -14.03 -3.99 -0.55
C ILE A 111 -15.54 -3.69 -0.52
N HIS A 112 -16.10 -3.16 -1.61
CA HIS A 112 -17.53 -2.84 -1.67
C HIS A 112 -18.38 -4.10 -1.57
N GLU A 113 -17.97 -5.17 -2.24
CA GLU A 113 -18.64 -6.47 -2.17
C GLU A 113 -18.62 -7.04 -0.75
N ALA A 114 -17.46 -7.00 -0.07
CA ALA A 114 -17.33 -7.45 1.31
C ALA A 114 -18.16 -6.63 2.31
N PHE A 115 -18.41 -5.34 2.03
CA PHE A 115 -19.32 -4.49 2.84
C PHE A 115 -20.80 -4.55 2.40
N GLY A 116 -21.14 -5.28 1.34
CA GLY A 116 -22.50 -5.27 0.78
C GLY A 116 -22.91 -3.90 0.20
N LYS A 117 -21.95 -3.13 -0.32
CA LYS A 117 -22.14 -1.79 -0.91
C LYS A 117 -22.12 -1.85 -2.44
N ALA A 118 -22.71 -0.85 -3.08
CA ALA A 118 -22.66 -0.72 -4.54
C ALA A 118 -21.23 -0.44 -5.02
N LYS A 119 -20.76 -1.18 -6.03
CA LYS A 119 -19.41 -1.03 -6.62
C LYS A 119 -19.19 0.40 -7.16
N PRO A 120 -17.96 0.94 -7.09
CA PRO A 120 -17.65 2.27 -7.60
C PRO A 120 -17.81 2.31 -9.13
N SER A 121 -18.66 3.21 -9.63
CA SER A 121 -18.99 3.33 -11.04
C SER A 121 -18.26 4.46 -11.75
N ILE A 122 -17.66 5.41 -11.02
CA ILE A 122 -17.06 6.60 -11.60
C ILE A 122 -15.55 6.41 -11.71
N LYS A 123 -15.04 6.38 -12.95
CA LYS A 123 -13.60 6.41 -13.18
C LYS A 123 -13.08 7.82 -12.86
N ALA A 124 -12.29 7.96 -11.80
CA ALA A 124 -11.54 9.18 -11.54
C ALA A 124 -10.41 9.25 -12.56
N GLY A 125 -10.69 9.81 -13.74
CA GLY A 125 -9.67 10.07 -14.77
C GLY A 125 -8.61 11.06 -14.28
N SER A 126 -7.48 11.11 -14.99
CA SER A 126 -6.35 12.02 -14.71
C SER A 126 -6.75 13.49 -14.63
N PHE A 127 -7.85 13.88 -15.30
CA PHE A 127 -8.42 15.22 -15.27
C PHE A 127 -9.19 15.52 -13.98
N LEU A 128 -10.03 14.57 -13.51
CA LEU A 128 -10.78 14.68 -12.26
C LEU A 128 -9.86 14.61 -11.04
N SER A 129 -8.85 13.73 -11.06
CA SER A 129 -7.84 13.66 -10.01
C SER A 129 -6.98 14.92 -9.96
N GLY A 130 -6.71 15.53 -11.13
CA GLY A 130 -6.10 16.85 -11.30
C GLY A 130 -6.86 18.01 -10.65
N PHE A 131 -8.20 17.96 -10.65
CA PHE A 131 -9.04 18.94 -9.96
C PHE A 131 -9.17 18.61 -8.46
N ALA A 132 -9.24 17.33 -8.10
CA ALA A 132 -9.39 16.86 -6.73
C ALA A 132 -8.21 17.29 -5.83
N TRP A 133 -6.95 17.14 -6.27
CA TRP A 133 -5.81 17.59 -5.44
C TRP A 133 -5.75 19.12 -5.32
N ARG A 134 -6.24 19.88 -6.32
CA ARG A 134 -6.32 21.34 -6.27
C ARG A 134 -7.44 21.83 -5.35
N ALA A 135 -8.60 21.19 -5.40
CA ALA A 135 -9.71 21.43 -4.49
C ALA A 135 -9.35 21.05 -3.04
N GLU A 136 -8.56 20.00 -2.86
CA GLU A 136 -8.05 19.58 -1.56
C GLU A 136 -7.02 20.56 -0.99
N ILE A 137 -6.18 21.18 -1.83
CA ILE A 137 -5.33 22.29 -1.41
C ILE A 137 -6.17 23.46 -0.93
N LEU A 138 -7.20 23.86 -1.69
CA LEU A 138 -8.11 24.93 -1.28
C LEU A 138 -8.80 24.60 0.07
N ARG A 139 -9.27 23.36 0.25
CA ARG A 139 -9.85 22.90 1.52
C ARG A 139 -8.82 22.95 2.65
N SER A 140 -7.60 22.46 2.43
CA SER A 140 -6.53 22.46 3.43
C SER A 140 -6.13 23.87 3.86
N LEU A 141 -6.10 24.83 2.93
CA LEU A 141 -5.85 26.24 3.21
C LEU A 141 -6.99 26.89 4.01
N LEU A 142 -8.24 26.53 3.72
CA LEU A 142 -9.42 27.07 4.41
C LEU A 142 -9.67 26.42 5.78
N THR A 143 -9.27 25.17 5.99
CA THR A 143 -9.60 24.38 7.18
C THR A 143 -8.41 24.04 8.07
N GLY A 144 -7.18 24.31 7.62
CA GLY A 144 -5.95 23.88 8.30
C GLY A 144 -5.71 22.36 8.34
N ALA A 145 -6.64 21.57 7.78
CA ALA A 145 -6.55 20.12 7.79
C ALA A 145 -5.57 19.60 6.73
N ALA A 146 -4.85 18.53 7.05
CA ALA A 146 -3.93 17.89 6.10
C ALA A 146 -4.67 17.44 4.81
N PRO A 147 -4.07 17.63 3.62
CA PRO A 147 -4.70 17.29 2.36
C PRO A 147 -4.92 15.78 2.21
N LEU A 148 -6.18 15.37 2.00
CA LEU A 148 -6.63 13.98 1.87
C LEU A 148 -6.25 13.31 0.54
N ILE A 149 -5.94 14.11 -0.49
CA ILE A 149 -5.54 13.70 -1.84
C ILE A 149 -4.41 14.61 -2.30
N THR A 150 -3.20 14.08 -2.35
CA THR A 150 -2.02 14.82 -2.88
C THR A 150 -1.84 14.58 -4.37
N LYS A 151 -1.14 15.49 -5.05
CA LYS A 151 -0.73 15.34 -6.47
C LYS A 151 0.01 14.02 -6.70
N GLU A 152 0.80 13.59 -5.71
CA GLU A 152 1.55 12.33 -5.75
C GLU A 152 0.62 11.12 -5.69
N THR A 153 -0.32 11.11 -4.75
CA THR A 153 -1.31 10.03 -4.62
C THR A 153 -2.17 9.92 -5.88
N ALA A 154 -2.60 11.05 -6.44
CA ALA A 154 -3.34 11.10 -7.71
C ALA A 154 -2.55 10.52 -8.90
N ARG A 155 -1.24 10.81 -8.99
CA ARG A 155 -0.37 10.25 -10.04
C ARG A 155 -0.13 8.75 -9.85
N SER A 156 0.18 8.31 -8.64
CA SER A 156 0.40 6.89 -8.32
C SER A 156 -0.84 6.04 -8.59
N ALA A 157 -2.03 6.58 -8.35
CA ALA A 157 -3.30 5.91 -8.62
C ALA A 157 -3.51 5.56 -10.11
N HIS A 158 -2.79 6.20 -11.03
CA HIS A 158 -2.85 5.94 -12.47
C HIS A 158 -1.66 5.16 -13.03
N ARG A 159 -0.61 4.91 -12.24
CA ARG A 159 0.53 4.11 -12.68
C ARG A 159 0.19 2.63 -12.68
N ASN A 160 0.81 1.91 -13.61
CA ASN A 160 0.81 0.45 -13.61
C ASN A 160 2.14 -0.02 -13.02
N SER A 161 2.09 -0.59 -11.83
CA SER A 161 3.25 -1.19 -11.16
C SER A 161 3.00 -2.69 -10.98
N SER A 162 4.06 -3.48 -11.16
CA SER A 162 4.06 -4.93 -10.95
C SER A 162 5.30 -5.32 -10.15
N PHE A 163 5.10 -6.21 -9.18
CA PHE A 163 6.09 -6.59 -8.19
C PHE A 163 6.20 -8.12 -8.11
N ALA A 164 7.43 -8.62 -8.10
CA ALA A 164 7.73 -10.05 -8.00
C ALA A 164 8.22 -10.40 -6.58
N ASN A 165 7.77 -11.54 -6.06
CA ASN A 165 8.12 -12.07 -4.73
C ASN A 165 9.06 -13.29 -4.80
N ALA A 166 9.62 -13.60 -5.98
CA ALA A 166 10.42 -14.80 -6.21
C ALA A 166 11.58 -14.98 -5.22
N LYS A 167 12.22 -13.88 -4.81
CA LYS A 167 13.36 -13.93 -3.87
C LYS A 167 12.94 -14.44 -2.48
N ILE A 168 11.82 -13.96 -1.94
CA ILE A 168 11.38 -14.40 -0.62
C ILE A 168 10.83 -15.82 -0.66
N LEU A 169 10.17 -16.22 -1.76
CA LEU A 169 9.72 -17.61 -1.94
C LEU A 169 10.88 -18.59 -2.14
N LYS A 170 12.01 -18.14 -2.69
CA LYS A 170 13.24 -18.95 -2.71
C LYS A 170 13.82 -19.15 -1.30
N GLN A 171 13.75 -18.11 -0.46
CA GLN A 171 14.23 -18.17 0.92
C GLN A 171 13.32 -19.03 1.81
N PHE A 172 12.01 -18.89 1.66
CA PHE A 172 11.00 -19.64 2.41
C PHE A 172 10.01 -20.30 1.43
N PRO A 173 10.34 -21.50 0.90
CA PRO A 173 9.49 -22.19 -0.08
C PRO A 173 8.13 -22.63 0.47
N ASP A 174 8.00 -22.74 1.79
CA ASP A 174 6.75 -23.06 2.50
C ASP A 174 5.83 -21.83 2.68
N LEU A 175 6.34 -20.62 2.42
CA LEU A 175 5.58 -19.39 2.58
C LEU A 175 4.42 -19.35 1.59
N LYS A 176 3.21 -19.13 2.12
CA LYS A 176 1.99 -18.92 1.35
C LYS A 176 1.39 -17.58 1.72
N PHE A 177 1.35 -16.68 0.74
CA PHE A 177 0.70 -15.39 0.91
C PHE A 177 -0.81 -15.54 0.95
N ILE A 178 -1.46 -14.76 1.81
CA ILE A 178 -2.90 -14.60 1.85
C ILE A 178 -3.33 -13.84 0.59
N SER A 179 -4.39 -14.32 -0.06
CA SER A 179 -4.91 -13.69 -1.28
C SER A 179 -5.50 -12.32 -0.98
N LEU A 180 -5.50 -11.42 -1.98
CA LEU A 180 -6.08 -10.09 -1.83
C LEU A 180 -7.55 -10.14 -1.39
N ASP A 181 -8.34 -11.05 -1.98
CA ASP A 181 -9.74 -11.28 -1.63
C ASP A 181 -9.91 -11.63 -0.14
N GLN A 182 -9.11 -12.57 0.37
CA GLN A 182 -9.18 -12.97 1.78
C GLN A 182 -8.74 -11.84 2.71
N SER A 183 -7.64 -11.14 2.38
CA SER A 183 -7.16 -9.96 3.13
C SER A 183 -8.22 -8.88 3.23
N VAL A 184 -8.94 -8.60 2.13
CA VAL A 184 -10.02 -7.62 2.10
C VAL A 184 -11.19 -8.07 2.97
N LYS A 185 -11.65 -9.32 2.84
CA LYS A 185 -12.76 -9.87 3.65
C LYS A 185 -12.45 -9.80 5.15
N ASP A 186 -11.26 -10.24 5.55
CA ASP A 186 -10.84 -10.21 6.95
C ASP A 186 -10.76 -8.77 7.48
N THR A 187 -10.21 -7.85 6.68
CA THR A 187 -10.08 -6.44 7.07
C THR A 187 -11.45 -5.76 7.18
N CYS A 188 -12.37 -6.04 6.26
CA CYS A 188 -13.75 -5.57 6.33
C CYS A 188 -14.46 -6.09 7.59
N ALA A 189 -14.28 -7.36 7.93
CA ALA A 189 -14.85 -7.94 9.16
C ALA A 189 -14.31 -7.26 10.42
N LEU A 190 -13.00 -6.96 10.46
CA LEU A 190 -12.39 -6.18 11.55
C LEU A 190 -12.97 -4.77 11.64
N TYR A 191 -13.13 -4.08 10.51
CA TYR A 191 -13.72 -2.75 10.46
C TYR A 191 -15.15 -2.71 11.01
N LEU A 192 -15.99 -3.66 10.60
CA LEU A 192 -17.37 -3.76 11.10
C LEU A 192 -17.41 -4.07 12.60
N LYS A 193 -16.51 -4.91 13.09
CA LYS A 193 -16.38 -5.21 14.51
C LYS A 193 -15.99 -3.98 15.33
N ASP A 194 -15.08 -3.15 14.82
CA ASP A 194 -14.68 -1.91 15.49
C ASP A 194 -15.77 -0.83 15.43
N LEU A 195 -16.58 -0.78 14.37
CA LEU A 195 -17.74 0.12 14.30
C LEU A 195 -18.85 -0.24 15.28
N ALA A 196 -18.94 -1.51 15.68
CA ALA A 196 -19.96 -2.01 16.61
C ALA A 196 -19.57 -1.83 18.09
N ARG A 197 -18.37 -1.31 18.36
CA ARG A 197 -17.87 -0.99 19.71
C ARG A 197 -18.19 0.45 20.06
#